data_AF-A0A7W5SDG9-F1
#
_entry.id   AF-A0A7W5SDG9-F1
#
_cell.length_a   1.000
_cell.length_b   1.000
_cell.length_c   1.000
_cell.angle_alpha   90.00
_cell.angle_beta   90.00
_cell.angle_gamma   90.00
#
_symmetry.space_group_name_H-M   'P 1'
#
loop_
_entity.id
_entity.type
_entity.pdbx_description
1 polymer ?
#
loop_
_entity_poly.entity_id
_entity_poly.type
_entity_poly.pdbx_seq_one_letter_code
_entity_poly.pdbx_strand_id
1 'polypeptide(L)'
;MTRDEHVNARDLAIIEKYEAVVTYLYPIIQNCPRRHATLRDRLIGLIFDQVGLLYEAAKSKQASRLYAADANLATLRFWLRFAADPKLKLISYRQHAVALRYLAEAGAMLGQWIKTAKGSGRSGQ
;
A
#
# COMPACT_ATOMS: atom_id res chain seq x y z
N MET A 1 -16.53 -0.13 -16.22
CA MET A 1 -16.10 -0.04 -14.82
C MET A 1 -17.29 0.42 -14.00
N THR A 2 -18.07 -0.54 -13.52
CA THR A 2 -19.31 -0.29 -12.77
C THR A 2 -18.94 0.27 -11.40
N ARG A 3 -19.39 1.48 -11.06
CA ARG A 3 -19.19 2.06 -9.73
C ARG A 3 -20.00 1.26 -8.72
N ASP A 4 -19.33 0.56 -7.80
CA ASP A 4 -19.97 -0.02 -6.62
C ASP A 4 -20.64 1.12 -5.82
N GLU A 5 -21.96 1.10 -5.69
CA GLU A 5 -22.80 2.16 -5.09
C GLU A 5 -22.56 2.42 -3.59
N HIS A 6 -21.65 1.67 -2.95
CA HIS A 6 -21.38 1.73 -1.51
C HIS A 6 -19.97 2.20 -1.13
N VAL A 7 -19.12 2.56 -2.10
CA VAL A 7 -17.74 3.01 -1.81
C VAL A 7 -17.67 4.54 -1.78
N ASN A 8 -17.18 5.11 -0.68
CA ASN A 8 -17.03 6.55 -0.54
C ASN A 8 -16.00 7.07 -1.55
N ALA A 9 -16.21 8.26 -2.13
CA ALA A 9 -15.26 8.88 -3.06
C ALA A 9 -13.84 9.01 -2.48
N ARG A 10 -13.71 9.19 -1.15
CA ARG A 10 -12.41 9.20 -0.46
C ARG A 10 -11.73 7.83 -0.45
N ASP A 11 -12.51 6.76 -0.33
CA ASP A 11 -12.01 5.39 -0.30
C ASP A 11 -11.54 4.97 -1.71
N LEU A 12 -12.22 5.46 -2.75
CA LEU A 12 -11.76 5.31 -4.14
C LEU A 12 -10.47 6.08 -4.40
N ALA A 13 -10.34 7.30 -3.85
CA ALA A 13 -9.15 8.13 -4.06
C ALA A 13 -7.87 7.50 -3.50
N ILE A 14 -7.92 6.83 -2.34
CA ILE A 14 -6.74 6.13 -1.80
C ILE A 14 -6.35 4.92 -2.68
N ILE A 15 -7.34 4.22 -3.24
CA ILE A 15 -7.09 3.10 -4.14
C ILE A 15 -6.41 3.59 -5.43
N GLU A 16 -6.90 4.68 -6.03
CA GLU A 16 -6.27 5.32 -7.20
C GLU A 16 -4.84 5.76 -6.91
N LYS A 17 -4.58 6.34 -5.73
CA LYS A 17 -3.22 6.70 -5.31
C LYS A 17 -2.33 5.49 -5.10
N TYR A 18 -2.89 4.40 -4.60
CA TYR A 18 -2.15 3.16 -4.45
C TYR A 18 -1.89 2.48 -5.80
N GLU A 19 -2.75 2.63 -6.80
CA GLU A 19 -2.51 2.14 -8.16
C GLU A 19 -1.23 2.73 -8.76
N ALA A 20 -0.88 3.99 -8.44
CA ALA A 20 0.39 4.57 -8.83
C ALA A 20 1.60 3.85 -8.18
N VAL A 21 1.47 3.37 -6.95
CA VAL A 21 2.47 2.52 -6.29
C VAL A 21 2.65 1.22 -7.08
N VAL A 22 1.54 0.54 -7.40
CA VAL A 22 1.55 -0.74 -8.13
C VAL A 22 2.20 -0.57 -9.50
N THR A 23 1.73 0.42 -10.26
CA THR A 23 2.20 0.71 -11.63
C THR A 23 3.69 1.04 -11.65
N TYR A 24 4.19 1.75 -10.63
CA TYR A 24 5.61 2.08 -10.53
C TYR A 24 6.48 0.88 -10.12
N LEU A 25 6.08 0.16 -9.06
CA LEU A 25 6.90 -0.86 -8.44
C LEU A 25 6.88 -2.20 -9.18
N TYR A 26 5.75 -2.59 -9.76
CA TYR A 26 5.58 -3.88 -10.41
C TYR A 26 6.65 -4.17 -11.48
N PRO A 27 6.88 -3.31 -12.50
CA PRO A 27 7.92 -3.58 -13.50
C PRO A 27 9.33 -3.55 -12.92
N ILE A 28 9.60 -2.75 -11.87
CA ILE A 28 10.91 -2.72 -11.22
C ILE A 28 11.20 -4.05 -10.53
N ILE A 29 10.24 -4.54 -9.74
CA ILE A 29 10.39 -5.78 -8.97
C ILE A 29 10.41 -6.98 -9.91
N GLN A 30 9.55 -7.00 -10.94
CA GLN A 30 9.47 -8.11 -11.89
C GLN A 30 10.79 -8.34 -12.65
N ASN A 31 11.55 -7.28 -12.89
CA ASN A 31 12.86 -7.33 -13.54
C ASN A 31 14.00 -7.78 -12.60
N CYS A 32 13.72 -8.16 -11.36
CA CYS A 32 14.74 -8.65 -10.43
C CYS A 32 15.41 -9.95 -10.92
N PRO A 33 16.73 -10.12 -10.70
CA PRO A 33 17.43 -11.36 -11.06
C PRO A 33 16.82 -12.60 -10.40
N ARG A 34 16.79 -13.74 -11.11
CA ARG A 34 16.15 -15.00 -10.66
C ARG A 34 16.64 -15.49 -9.29
N ARG A 35 17.89 -15.20 -8.90
CA ARG A 35 18.44 -15.55 -7.58
C ARG A 35 17.69 -14.90 -6.40
N HIS A 36 16.88 -13.87 -6.67
CA HIS A 36 16.04 -13.18 -5.69
C HIS A 36 14.54 -13.46 -5.90
N ALA A 37 14.17 -14.54 -6.60
CA ALA A 37 12.78 -14.87 -6.92
C ALA A 37 11.87 -14.87 -5.68
N THR A 38 12.31 -15.46 -4.56
CA THR A 38 11.53 -15.47 -3.31
C THR A 38 11.21 -14.07 -2.80
N LEU A 39 12.17 -13.15 -2.84
CA LEU A 39 11.95 -11.76 -2.42
C LEU A 39 11.07 -11.02 -3.42
N ARG A 40 11.27 -11.24 -4.73
CA ARG A 40 10.43 -10.68 -5.79
C ARG A 40 8.96 -11.07 -5.57
N ASP A 41 8.70 -12.37 -5.42
CA ASP A 41 7.34 -12.90 -5.28
C ASP A 41 6.68 -12.39 -3.98
N ARG A 42 7.47 -12.29 -2.89
CA ARG A 42 6.99 -11.69 -1.64
C ARG A 42 6.63 -10.21 -1.79
N LEU A 43 7.48 -9.42 -2.46
CA LEU A 43 7.22 -8.00 -2.70
C LEU A 43 6.01 -7.77 -3.59
N ILE A 44 5.86 -8.55 -4.66
CA ILE A 44 4.68 -8.49 -5.54
C ILE A 44 3.42 -8.86 -4.75
N GLY A 45 3.48 -9.92 -3.93
CA GLY A 45 2.40 -10.30 -3.02
C GLY A 45 1.98 -9.15 -2.12
N LEU A 46 2.92 -8.51 -1.41
CA LEU A 46 2.62 -7.39 -0.52
C LEU A 46 1.97 -6.20 -1.24
N ILE A 47 2.36 -5.94 -2.49
CA ILE A 47 1.76 -4.87 -3.29
C ILE A 47 0.32 -5.20 -3.67
N PHE A 48 0.03 -6.44 -4.06
CA PHE A 48 -1.33 -6.85 -4.41
C PHE A 48 -2.23 -7.03 -3.19
N ASP A 49 -1.70 -7.58 -2.10
CA ASP A 49 -2.41 -7.75 -0.83
C ASP A 49 -2.91 -6.39 -0.30
N GLN A 50 -2.13 -5.32 -0.48
CA GLN A 50 -2.55 -3.98 -0.08
C GLN A 50 -3.83 -3.53 -0.77
N VAL A 51 -4.01 -3.85 -2.05
CA VAL A 51 -5.23 -3.52 -2.79
C VAL A 51 -6.43 -4.20 -2.13
N GLY A 52 -6.30 -5.49 -1.82
CA GLY A 52 -7.33 -6.25 -1.09
C GLY A 52 -7.64 -5.63 0.27
N LEU A 53 -6.62 -5.29 1.07
CA LEU A 53 -6.78 -4.66 2.38
C LEU A 53 -7.50 -3.30 2.30
N LEU A 54 -7.24 -2.49 1.27
CA LEU A 54 -7.92 -1.22 1.05
C LEU A 54 -9.40 -1.43 0.70
N TYR A 55 -9.73 -2.40 -0.16
CA TYR A 55 -11.12 -2.74 -0.47
C TYR A 55 -11.88 -3.30 0.74
N GLU A 56 -11.24 -4.17 1.53
CA GLU A 56 -11.82 -4.70 2.77
C GLU A 56 -12.08 -3.58 3.79
N ALA A 57 -11.15 -2.64 3.93
CA ALA A 57 -11.32 -1.48 4.79
C ALA A 57 -12.47 -0.58 4.31
N ALA A 58 -12.59 -0.36 3.00
CA ALA A 58 -13.68 0.41 2.40
C ALA A 58 -15.05 -0.22 2.68
N LYS A 59 -15.17 -1.53 2.52
CA LYS A 59 -16.45 -2.25 2.66
C LYS A 59 -16.84 -2.52 4.11
N SER A 60 -15.87 -2.87 4.97
CA SER A 60 -16.17 -3.34 6.34
C SER A 60 -16.49 -2.22 7.34
N LYS A 61 -16.03 -0.98 7.08
CA LYS A 61 -16.06 0.14 8.05
C LYS A 61 -15.40 -0.18 9.41
N GLN A 62 -14.62 -1.26 9.50
CA GLN A 62 -13.95 -1.67 10.74
C GLN A 62 -12.56 -1.05 10.84
N ALA A 63 -12.25 -0.44 11.99
CA ALA A 63 -10.94 0.15 12.24
C ALA A 63 -9.80 -0.88 12.17
N SER A 64 -10.05 -2.14 12.53
CA SER A 64 -9.08 -3.24 12.44
C SER A 64 -8.55 -3.45 11.02
N ARG A 65 -9.41 -3.32 10.00
CA ARG A 65 -9.01 -3.47 8.59
C ARG A 65 -8.14 -2.31 8.11
N LEU A 66 -8.41 -1.10 8.58
CA LEU A 66 -7.55 0.06 8.31
C LEU A 66 -6.15 -0.12 8.92
N TYR A 67 -6.06 -0.69 10.12
CA TYR A 67 -4.76 -1.01 10.73
C TYR A 67 -4.02 -2.13 10.02
N ALA A 68 -4.73 -3.13 9.50
CA ALA A 68 -4.11 -4.18 8.68
C ALA A 68 -3.50 -3.58 7.40
N ALA A 69 -4.22 -2.67 6.73
CA ALA A 69 -3.71 -1.92 5.59
C ALA A 69 -2.48 -1.07 5.96
N ASP A 70 -2.46 -0.44 7.13
CA ASP A 70 -1.32 0.38 7.58
C ASP A 70 -0.09 -0.47 7.91
N ALA A 71 -0.31 -1.62 8.57
CA ALA A 71 0.74 -2.59 8.86
C ALA A 71 1.38 -3.15 7.57
N ASN A 72 0.58 -3.39 6.53
CA ASN A 72 1.11 -3.83 5.25
C ASN A 72 1.90 -2.73 4.52
N LEU A 73 1.47 -1.45 4.58
CA LEU A 73 2.30 -0.33 4.10
C LEU A 73 3.63 -0.22 4.85
N ALA A 74 3.65 -0.40 6.17
CA ALA A 74 4.88 -0.41 6.95
C ALA A 74 5.80 -1.59 6.54
N THR A 75 5.22 -2.76 6.30
CA THR A 75 5.92 -3.95 5.81
C THR A 75 6.52 -3.71 4.42
N LEU A 76 5.79 -3.07 3.51
CA LEU A 76 6.30 -2.67 2.19
C LEU A 76 7.52 -1.73 2.31
N ARG A 77 7.45 -0.71 3.18
CA ARG A 77 8.60 0.20 3.41
C ARG A 77 9.83 -0.56 3.91
N PHE A 78 9.65 -1.54 4.79
CA PHE A 78 10.75 -2.39 5.26
C PHE A 78 11.41 -3.15 4.10
N TRP A 79 10.61 -3.84 3.28
CA TRP A 79 11.15 -4.66 2.20
C TRP A 79 11.74 -3.84 1.06
N LEU A 80 11.20 -2.66 0.78
CA LEU A 80 11.78 -1.75 -0.20
C LEU A 80 13.13 -1.21 0.25
N ARG A 81 13.30 -0.89 1.53
CA ARG A 81 14.60 -0.51 2.09
C ARG A 81 15.60 -1.66 1.98
N PHE A 82 15.16 -2.89 2.27
CA PHE A 82 16.01 -4.07 2.08
C PHE A 82 16.41 -4.23 0.61
N ALA A 83 15.47 -4.16 -0.32
CA ALA A 83 15.72 -4.28 -1.76
C ALA A 83 16.60 -3.15 -2.34
N ALA A 84 16.63 -2.00 -1.68
CA ALA A 84 17.49 -0.86 -2.03
C ALA A 84 18.93 -0.99 -1.50
N ASP A 85 19.26 -2.06 -0.75
CA ASP A 85 20.62 -2.32 -0.31
C ASP A 85 21.55 -2.43 -1.55
N PRO A 86 22.64 -1.63 -1.62
CA PRO A 86 23.58 -1.66 -2.74
C PRO A 86 24.18 -3.03 -3.03
N LYS A 87 24.21 -3.94 -2.04
CA LYS A 87 24.69 -5.32 -2.19
C LYS A 87 23.71 -6.18 -3.00
N LEU A 88 22.40 -5.90 -2.92
CA LEU A 88 21.37 -6.67 -3.61
C LEU A 88 21.15 -6.19 -5.05
N LYS A 89 21.35 -4.89 -5.31
CA LYS A 89 21.18 -4.25 -6.64
C LYS A 89 19.81 -4.51 -7.27
N LEU A 90 18.74 -4.56 -6.47
CA LEU A 90 17.37 -4.81 -6.94
C LEU A 90 16.64 -3.52 -7.27
N ILE A 91 16.77 -2.54 -6.38
CA ILE A 91 16.15 -1.22 -6.54
C ILE A 91 17.25 -0.18 -6.39
N SER A 92 17.34 0.75 -7.34
CA SER A 92 18.26 1.89 -7.23
C SER A 92 17.79 2.86 -6.14
N TYR A 93 18.73 3.63 -5.58
CA TYR A 93 18.39 4.67 -4.59
C TYR A 93 17.30 5.63 -5.10
N ARG A 94 17.37 6.03 -6.38
CA ARG A 94 16.36 6.89 -7.00
C ARG A 94 14.98 6.21 -7.05
N GLN A 95 14.93 4.94 -7.45
CA GLN A 95 13.67 4.19 -7.49
C GLN A 95 13.08 4.01 -6.09
N HIS A 96 13.92 3.72 -5.09
CA HIS A 96 13.50 3.63 -3.70
C HIS A 96 12.89 4.95 -3.22
N ALA A 97 13.54 6.10 -3.48
CA ALA A 97 13.02 7.41 -3.10
C ALA A 97 11.71 7.78 -3.80
N VAL A 98 11.49 7.37 -5.05
CA VAL A 98 10.21 7.57 -5.74
C VAL A 98 9.12 6.67 -5.15
N ALA A 99 9.43 5.38 -4.92
CA ALA A 99 8.48 4.45 -4.31
C ALA A 99 8.02 4.90 -2.92
N LEU A 100 8.95 5.40 -2.09
CA LEU A 100 8.61 5.93 -0.77
C LEU A 100 7.70 7.16 -0.82
N ARG A 101 7.81 8.00 -1.86
CA ARG A 101 6.91 9.14 -2.04
C ARG A 101 5.48 8.69 -2.32
N TYR A 102 5.30 7.74 -3.25
CA TYR A 102 3.97 7.18 -3.51
C TYR A 102 3.37 6.48 -2.27
N LEU A 103 4.19 5.72 -1.53
CA LEU A 103 3.73 5.08 -0.28
C LEU A 103 3.42 6.09 0.83
N ALA A 104 4.12 7.23 0.88
CA ALA A 104 3.86 8.29 1.85
C ALA A 104 2.52 8.99 1.56
N GLU A 105 2.21 9.26 0.29
CA GLU A 105 0.91 9.80 -0.12
C GLU A 105 -0.23 8.86 0.27
N ALA A 106 -0.14 7.58 -0.10
CA ALA A 106 -1.15 6.58 0.26
C ALA A 106 -1.28 6.41 1.79
N GLY A 107 -0.14 6.40 2.51
CA GLY A 107 -0.12 6.31 3.97
C GLY A 107 -0.72 7.52 4.68
N ALA A 108 -0.53 8.74 4.15
CA ALA A 108 -1.14 9.95 4.70
C ALA A 108 -2.67 9.91 4.58
N MET A 109 -3.18 9.45 3.44
CA MET A 109 -4.62 9.26 3.23
C MET A 109 -5.18 8.20 4.17
N LEU A 110 -4.49 7.06 4.31
CA LEU A 110 -4.90 6.00 5.24
C LEU A 110 -4.90 6.48 6.70
N GLY A 111 -3.88 7.24 7.09
CA GLY A 111 -3.79 7.82 8.43
C GLY A 111 -4.95 8.77 8.72
N GLN A 112 -5.35 9.60 7.75
CA GLN A 112 -6.51 10.47 7.88
C GLN A 112 -7.82 9.68 7.96
N TRP A 113 -7.93 8.58 7.22
CA TRP A 113 -9.07 7.68 7.28
C TRP A 113 -9.19 7.02 8.66
N ILE A 114 -8.09 6.51 9.23
CA ILE A 114 -8.03 5.95 10.58
C ILE A 114 -8.48 6.99 11.63
N LYS A 115 -8.00 8.23 11.54
CA LYS A 115 -8.41 9.32 12.45
C LYS A 115 -9.91 9.59 12.37
N THR A 116 -10.47 9.60 11.16
CA THR A 116 -11.89 9.86 10.94
C THR A 116 -12.74 8.73 11.50
N ALA A 117 -12.36 7.47 11.25
CA ALA A 117 -13.04 6.29 11.78
C ALA A 117 -13.05 6.27 13.32
N LYS A 118 -11.97 6.70 13.98
CA LYS A 118 -11.92 6.87 15.44
C LYS A 118 -12.83 7.98 15.95
N GLY A 119 -12.90 9.10 15.24
CA GLY A 119 -13.73 10.25 15.60
C GLY A 119 -15.22 9.90 15.57
N SER A 120 -15.66 9.16 14.54
CA SER A 120 -17.06 8.71 14.39
C SER A 120 -17.49 7.67 15.44
N GLY A 121 -16.56 6.97 16.08
CA GLY A 121 -16.86 6.04 17.17
C GLY A 121 -17.11 6.71 18.54
N ARG A 122 -16.79 8.00 18.71
CA ARG A 122 -17.00 8.73 19.98
C ARG A 122 -18.38 9.40 20.09
N SER A 123 -19.18 9.45 19.03
CA SER A 123 -20.51 10.06 19.01
C SER A 123 -21.65 9.05 19.26
N GLY A 124 -21.35 7.89 19.82
CA GLY A 124 -22.30 6.80 20.10
C GLY A 124 -22.27 6.32 21.55
N GLN A 125 -21.97 7.20 22.50
CA GLN A 125 -22.19 7.00 23.93
C GLN A 125 -22.92 8.21 24.51
#